data_AF-A0A2M9DZW9-F1
#
_entry.id   AF-A0A2M9DZW9-F1
#
_cell.length_a   1.000
_cell.length_b   1.000
_cell.length_c   1.000
_cell.angle_alpha   90.00
_cell.angle_beta   90.00
_cell.angle_gamma   90.00
#
_symmetry.space_group_name_H-M   'P 1'
#
loop_
_entity.id
_entity.type
_entity.pdbx_description
1 polymer ?
#
loop_
_entity_poly.entity_id
_entity_poly.type
_entity_poly.pdbx_seq_one_letter_code
_entity_poly.pdbx_strand_id
1 'polypeptide(L)'
;MSIKPKTGGAQPGAPVGRKRGEGVPQAALTEERKEVFLSELRRHGIVSAAARAASPHAKGTCAPSFYILRKNNPEFAAAWDDAIEQATGSVELEIHRRAVEGYDEPVYQKGELVGTITRFSDRLLELRAKALLPQKYIERRAVELSANLNVTQELYGGHALTLKPEDVLLLDEGKRQQLLGLLTEIALARGDLLEVEPEPAGLLEAEA
;
A
#
# COMPACT_ATOMS: atom_id res chain seq x y z
N MET A 1 -46.18 8.67 -45.75
CA MET A 1 -44.92 7.95 -45.49
C MET A 1 -44.74 7.85 -43.98
N SER A 2 -45.19 6.73 -43.40
CA SER A 2 -45.17 6.51 -41.96
C SER A 2 -43.93 5.72 -41.57
N ILE A 3 -42.99 6.39 -40.92
CA ILE A 3 -41.74 5.82 -40.44
C ILE A 3 -42.06 5.09 -39.13
N LYS A 4 -42.02 3.76 -39.17
CA LYS A 4 -42.15 2.91 -37.97
C LYS A 4 -40.88 3.04 -37.11
N PRO A 5 -40.99 3.15 -35.77
CA PRO A 5 -39.83 3.14 -34.90
C PRO A 5 -39.24 1.73 -34.78
N LYS A 6 -37.92 1.68 -34.83
CA LYS A 6 -37.07 0.48 -34.79
C LYS A 6 -37.10 -0.11 -33.37
N THR A 7 -37.73 -1.27 -33.20
CA THR A 7 -37.69 -2.04 -31.95
C THR A 7 -36.25 -2.53 -31.73
N GLY A 8 -35.62 -2.05 -30.65
CA GLY A 8 -34.28 -2.44 -30.24
C GLY A 8 -34.20 -3.92 -29.87
N GLY A 9 -33.23 -4.61 -30.46
CA GLY A 9 -32.91 -6.00 -30.15
C GLY A 9 -32.46 -6.17 -28.70
N ALA A 10 -32.93 -7.27 -28.10
CA ALA A 10 -32.58 -7.72 -26.77
C ALA A 10 -31.06 -7.76 -26.53
N GLN A 11 -30.59 -7.16 -25.44
CA GLN A 11 -29.29 -7.46 -24.85
C GLN A 11 -29.37 -8.82 -24.13
N PRO A 12 -28.61 -9.85 -24.53
CA PRO A 12 -28.53 -11.08 -23.77
C PRO A 12 -27.32 -11.04 -22.84
N GLY A 13 -27.56 -11.28 -21.54
CA GLY A 13 -26.51 -11.71 -20.60
C GLY A 13 -26.43 -10.92 -19.30
N ALA A 14 -27.45 -11.05 -18.45
CA ALA A 14 -27.27 -10.79 -17.02
C ALA A 14 -26.17 -11.73 -16.47
N PRO A 15 -25.31 -11.30 -15.52
CA PRO A 15 -24.27 -12.17 -14.98
C PRO A 15 -24.94 -13.34 -14.27
N VAL A 16 -24.68 -14.54 -14.80
CA VAL A 16 -25.10 -15.81 -14.21
C VAL A 16 -24.59 -15.84 -12.76
N GLY A 17 -25.52 -15.75 -11.82
CA GLY A 17 -25.23 -15.91 -10.40
C GLY A 17 -24.50 -17.23 -10.20
N ARG A 18 -23.23 -17.15 -9.77
CA ARG A 18 -22.48 -18.34 -9.37
C ARG A 18 -23.24 -18.99 -8.23
N LYS A 19 -23.82 -20.18 -8.46
CA LYS A 19 -24.39 -21.00 -7.38
C LYS A 19 -23.33 -21.09 -6.28
N ARG A 20 -23.66 -20.66 -5.06
CA ARG A 20 -22.84 -20.94 -3.87
C ARG A 20 -22.78 -22.46 -3.78
N GLY A 21 -21.63 -23.01 -4.15
CA GLY A 21 -21.38 -24.44 -4.03
C GLY A 21 -21.65 -24.87 -2.61
N GLU A 22 -22.31 -26.02 -2.47
CA GLU A 22 -22.48 -26.75 -1.23
C GLU A 22 -21.16 -26.77 -0.47
N GLY A 23 -21.21 -26.47 0.83
CA GLY A 23 -20.04 -26.36 1.69
C GLY A 23 -19.29 -27.68 1.69
N VAL A 24 -18.20 -27.74 0.90
CA VAL A 24 -17.17 -28.74 1.09
C VAL A 24 -16.75 -28.62 2.55
N PRO A 25 -16.74 -29.71 3.35
CA PRO A 25 -16.24 -29.64 4.71
C PRO A 25 -14.85 -29.02 4.63
N GLN A 26 -14.71 -27.82 5.19
CA GLN A 26 -13.47 -27.06 5.16
C GLN A 26 -12.47 -27.87 5.97
N ALA A 27 -11.78 -28.81 5.33
CA ALA A 27 -10.74 -29.59 5.96
C ALA A 27 -9.79 -28.58 6.59
N ALA A 28 -9.72 -28.59 7.92
CA ALA A 28 -8.88 -27.67 8.66
C ALA A 28 -7.48 -27.74 8.05
N LEU A 29 -6.90 -26.57 7.79
CA LEU A 29 -5.57 -26.49 7.20
C LEU A 29 -4.62 -27.29 8.10
N THR A 30 -4.02 -28.36 7.56
CA THR A 30 -3.13 -29.22 8.33
C THR A 30 -1.92 -28.43 8.79
N GLU A 31 -1.33 -28.82 9.92
CA GLU A 31 -0.18 -28.11 10.49
C GLU A 31 1.01 -28.11 9.52
N GLU A 32 1.24 -29.24 8.83
CA GLU A 32 2.23 -29.38 7.76
C GLU A 32 2.08 -28.29 6.67
N ARG A 33 0.85 -27.98 6.26
CA ARG A 33 0.60 -26.96 5.23
C ARG A 33 0.85 -25.55 5.76
N LYS A 34 0.57 -25.30 7.04
CA LYS A 34 0.89 -24.01 7.67
C LYS A 34 2.40 -23.82 7.74
N GLU A 35 3.14 -24.87 8.12
CA GLU A 35 4.60 -24.82 8.21
C GLU A 35 5.26 -24.59 6.84
N VAL A 36 4.86 -25.35 5.81
CA VAL A 36 5.34 -25.13 4.43
C VAL A 36 5.03 -23.72 3.95
N PHE A 37 3.83 -23.21 4.26
CA PHE A 37 3.45 -21.85 3.92
C PHE A 37 4.37 -20.82 4.59
N LEU A 38 4.59 -20.92 5.90
CA LEU A 38 5.44 -20.00 6.66
C LEU A 38 6.89 -20.08 6.21
N SER A 39 7.40 -21.28 5.91
CA SER A 39 8.75 -21.49 5.39
C SER A 39 8.96 -20.78 4.05
N GLU A 40 8.06 -20.97 3.09
CA GLU A 40 8.16 -20.30 1.80
C GLU A 40 7.93 -18.78 1.92
N LEU A 41 7.05 -18.37 2.83
CA LEU A 41 6.84 -16.95 3.10
C LEU A 41 8.11 -16.28 3.64
N ARG A 42 8.86 -16.93 4.55
CA ARG A 42 10.17 -16.45 5.04
C ARG A 42 11.19 -16.24 3.94
N ARG A 43 11.15 -17.06 2.88
CA ARG A 43 12.15 -17.01 1.81
C ARG A 43 11.99 -15.81 0.88
N HIS A 44 10.76 -15.44 0.55
CA HIS A 44 10.50 -14.44 -0.50
C HIS A 44 9.36 -13.46 -0.21
N GLY A 45 8.54 -13.67 0.82
CA GLY A 45 7.42 -12.78 1.18
C GLY A 45 6.21 -12.84 0.24
N ILE A 46 6.30 -13.56 -0.88
CA ILE A 46 5.21 -13.70 -1.87
C ILE A 46 4.15 -14.70 -1.37
N VAL A 47 3.02 -14.16 -0.89
CA VAL A 47 1.90 -14.94 -0.34
C VAL A 47 1.29 -15.92 -1.34
N SER A 48 1.13 -15.53 -2.61
CA SER A 48 0.55 -16.38 -3.64
C SER A 48 1.43 -17.59 -3.96
N ALA A 49 2.75 -17.41 -3.99
CA ALA A 49 3.72 -18.48 -4.19
C ALA A 49 3.77 -19.42 -2.98
N ALA A 50 3.83 -18.87 -1.76
CA ALA A 50 3.81 -19.66 -0.53
C ALA A 50 2.52 -20.50 -0.41
N ALA A 51 1.35 -19.90 -0.71
CA ALA A 51 0.07 -20.61 -0.68
C ALA A 51 0.01 -21.74 -1.71
N ARG A 52 0.63 -21.54 -2.88
CA ARG A 52 0.72 -22.54 -3.95
C ARG A 52 1.62 -23.70 -3.55
N ALA A 53 2.78 -23.42 -2.96
CA ALA A 53 3.70 -24.43 -2.46
C ALA A 53 3.07 -25.28 -1.34
N ALA A 54 2.34 -24.64 -0.43
CA ALA A 54 1.63 -25.31 0.67
C ALA A 54 0.33 -26.03 0.24
N SER A 55 -0.12 -25.85 -1.01
CA SER A 55 -1.35 -26.45 -1.53
C SER A 55 -1.16 -26.96 -2.96
N PRO A 56 -0.25 -27.91 -3.20
CA PRO A 56 0.12 -28.33 -4.55
C PRO A 56 -1.06 -28.98 -5.30
N HIS A 57 -1.95 -29.65 -4.58
CA HIS A 57 -3.14 -30.30 -5.15
C HIS A 57 -4.32 -29.35 -5.40
N ALA A 58 -4.23 -28.08 -4.95
CA ALA A 58 -5.33 -27.13 -5.12
C ALA A 58 -5.46 -26.71 -6.59
N LYS A 59 -6.65 -26.95 -7.16
CA LYS A 59 -7.01 -26.44 -8.49
C LYS A 59 -7.57 -25.01 -8.35
N GLY A 60 -6.68 -24.02 -8.23
CA GLY A 60 -7.06 -22.60 -8.21
C GLY A 60 -6.34 -21.76 -7.15
N THR A 61 -6.93 -20.62 -6.82
CA THR A 61 -6.37 -19.67 -5.84
C THR A 61 -6.42 -20.25 -4.43
N CYS A 62 -5.25 -20.39 -3.81
CA CYS A 62 -5.06 -21.02 -2.50
C CYS A 62 -4.86 -19.99 -1.37
N ALA A 63 -4.50 -18.74 -1.68
CA ALA A 63 -4.22 -17.70 -0.70
C ALA A 63 -5.39 -17.35 0.25
N PRO A 64 -6.68 -17.29 -0.17
CA PRO A 64 -7.77 -16.88 0.71
C PRO A 64 -7.90 -17.70 1.99
N SER A 65 -7.65 -19.01 1.94
CA SER A 65 -7.72 -19.87 3.13
C SER A 65 -6.68 -19.51 4.18
N PHE A 66 -5.49 -19.09 3.77
CA PHE A 66 -4.41 -18.67 4.67
C PHE A 66 -4.71 -17.29 5.29
N TYR A 67 -5.35 -16.38 4.56
CA TYR A 67 -5.83 -15.11 5.14
C TYR A 67 -6.93 -15.31 6.19
N ILE A 68 -7.88 -16.22 5.93
CA ILE A 68 -8.91 -16.59 6.91
C ILE A 68 -8.25 -17.19 8.16
N LEU A 69 -7.26 -18.07 7.98
CA LEU A 69 -6.50 -18.64 9.09
C LEU A 69 -5.78 -17.56 9.91
N ARG A 70 -5.11 -16.61 9.25
CA ARG A 70 -4.46 -15.46 9.91
C ARG A 70 -5.45 -14.65 10.75
N LYS A 71 -6.67 -14.43 10.26
CA LYS A 71 -7.70 -13.70 11.01
C LYS A 71 -8.18 -14.46 12.25
N ASN A 72 -8.25 -15.78 12.18
CA ASN A 72 -8.86 -16.63 13.21
C ASN A 72 -7.84 -17.21 14.21
N ASN A 73 -6.54 -17.15 13.91
CA ASN A 73 -5.47 -17.68 14.75
C ASN A 73 -4.37 -16.61 14.96
N PRO A 74 -4.32 -15.99 16.15
CA PRO A 74 -3.30 -14.99 16.49
C PRO A 74 -1.86 -15.52 16.45
N GLU A 75 -1.60 -16.76 16.85
CA GLU A 75 -0.25 -17.35 16.80
C GLU A 75 0.26 -17.49 15.37
N PHE A 76 -0.62 -17.93 14.47
CA PHE A 76 -0.31 -18.01 13.04
C PHE A 76 -0.12 -16.61 12.43
N ALA A 77 -0.84 -15.60 12.93
CA ALA A 77 -0.65 -14.22 12.49
C ALA A 77 0.73 -13.68 12.91
N ALA A 78 1.15 -13.91 14.16
CA ALA A 78 2.49 -13.54 14.61
C ALA A 78 3.58 -14.24 13.79
N ALA A 79 3.47 -15.57 13.59
CA ALA A 79 4.43 -16.32 12.80
C ALA A 79 4.47 -15.88 11.31
N TRP A 80 3.36 -15.39 10.78
CA TRP A 80 3.30 -14.79 9.46
C TRP A 80 4.05 -13.47 9.42
N ASP A 81 3.82 -12.59 10.40
CA ASP A 81 4.46 -11.28 10.45
C ASP A 81 5.98 -11.44 10.61
N ASP A 82 6.44 -12.35 11.46
CA ASP A 82 7.85 -12.74 11.57
C ASP A 82 8.43 -13.24 10.23
N ALA A 83 7.62 -14.01 9.48
CA ALA A 83 8.04 -14.52 8.18
C ALA A 83 8.20 -13.40 7.14
N ILE A 84 7.30 -12.41 7.15
CA ILE A 84 7.41 -11.23 6.29
C ILE A 84 8.62 -10.38 6.67
N GLU A 85 8.90 -10.23 7.97
CA GLU A 85 10.08 -9.50 8.43
C GLU A 85 11.38 -10.15 7.94
N GLN A 86 11.50 -11.47 8.06
CA GLN A 86 12.67 -12.21 7.54
C GLN A 86 12.84 -12.09 6.03
N ALA A 87 11.73 -12.17 5.28
CA ALA A 87 11.77 -11.99 3.83
C ALA A 87 12.17 -10.56 3.46
N THR A 88 11.67 -9.57 4.20
CA THR A 88 12.01 -8.15 4.01
C THR A 88 13.50 -7.92 4.27
N GLY A 89 14.05 -8.48 5.35
CA GLY A 89 15.49 -8.43 5.64
C GLY A 89 16.34 -9.07 4.54
N SER A 90 15.88 -10.18 3.96
CA SER A 90 16.56 -10.83 2.83
C SER A 90 16.56 -9.95 1.57
N VAL A 91 15.45 -9.26 1.30
CA VAL A 91 15.35 -8.29 0.20
C VAL A 91 16.26 -7.09 0.44
N GLU A 92 16.29 -6.55 1.65
CA GLU A 92 17.19 -5.45 2.04
C GLU A 92 18.67 -5.80 1.84
N LEU A 93 19.07 -7.03 2.19
CA LEU A 93 20.43 -7.52 1.94
C LEU A 93 20.74 -7.61 0.44
N GLU A 94 19.82 -8.12 -0.38
CA GLU A 94 20.03 -8.19 -1.83
C GLU A 94 20.05 -6.80 -2.49
N ILE A 95 19.24 -5.86 -1.98
CA ILE A 95 19.29 -4.44 -2.36
C ILE A 95 20.68 -3.89 -2.06
N HIS A 96 21.20 -4.09 -0.84
CA HIS A 96 22.54 -3.65 -0.46
C HIS A 96 23.62 -4.27 -1.35
N ARG A 97 23.57 -5.59 -1.55
CA ARG A 97 24.53 -6.32 -2.39
C ARG A 97 24.58 -5.75 -3.80
N ARG A 98 23.43 -5.54 -4.46
CA ARG A 98 23.42 -5.01 -5.85
C ARG A 98 23.70 -3.51 -5.95
N ALA A 99 23.32 -2.74 -4.94
CA ALA A 99 23.47 -1.28 -4.97
C ALA A 99 24.88 -0.82 -4.55
N VAL A 100 25.46 -1.46 -3.53
CA VAL A 100 26.69 -1.00 -2.86
C VAL A 100 27.87 -1.92 -3.17
N GLU A 101 27.71 -3.24 -3.06
CA GLU A 101 28.80 -4.19 -3.34
C GLU A 101 28.94 -4.44 -4.85
N GLY A 102 27.82 -4.37 -5.58
CA GLY A 102 27.72 -4.64 -7.00
C GLY A 102 27.44 -6.10 -7.33
N TYR A 103 27.32 -6.40 -8.62
CA TYR A 103 27.19 -7.75 -9.14
C TYR A 103 27.97 -7.90 -10.44
N ASP A 104 28.48 -9.10 -10.69
CA ASP A 104 29.24 -9.37 -11.90
C ASP A 104 28.30 -9.60 -13.09
N GLU A 105 28.43 -8.75 -14.09
CA GLU A 105 27.75 -8.87 -15.38
C GLU A 105 28.71 -9.48 -16.40
N PRO A 106 28.37 -10.62 -17.02
CA PRO A 106 29.21 -11.23 -18.05
C PRO A 106 29.19 -10.37 -19.33
N VAL A 107 30.38 -10.07 -19.84
CA VAL A 107 30.56 -9.30 -21.07
C VAL A 107 30.86 -10.25 -22.21
N TYR A 108 29.97 -10.25 -23.21
CA TYR A 108 30.12 -11.03 -24.42
C TYR A 108 30.58 -10.15 -25.58
N GLN A 109 31.58 -10.62 -26.32
CA GLN A 109 32.00 -10.02 -27.58
C GLN A 109 31.94 -11.09 -28.67
N LYS A 110 31.19 -10.81 -29.75
CA LYS A 110 31.00 -11.77 -30.86
C LYS A 110 30.49 -13.16 -30.43
N GLY A 111 29.74 -13.23 -29.33
CA GLY A 111 29.18 -14.49 -28.81
C GLY A 111 30.10 -15.26 -27.86
N GLU A 112 31.34 -14.80 -27.65
CA GLU A 112 32.26 -15.38 -26.67
C GLU A 112 32.27 -14.55 -25.38
N LEU A 113 32.35 -15.22 -24.24
CA LEU A 113 32.49 -14.57 -22.94
C LEU A 113 33.93 -14.02 -22.84
N VAL A 114 34.06 -12.69 -22.85
CA VAL A 114 35.37 -12.00 -22.85
C VAL A 114 35.78 -11.55 -21.45
N GLY A 115 34.84 -11.44 -20.52
CA GLY A 115 35.14 -11.13 -19.12
C GLY A 115 33.90 -10.85 -18.29
N THR A 116 34.11 -10.32 -17.10
CA THR A 116 33.05 -9.83 -16.20
C THR A 116 33.33 -8.38 -15.84
N ILE A 117 32.27 -7.58 -15.73
CA ILE A 117 32.33 -6.24 -15.17
C ILE A 117 31.46 -6.19 -13.93
N THR A 118 31.96 -5.58 -12.86
CA THR A 118 31.14 -5.34 -11.68
C THR A 118 30.24 -4.14 -11.94
N ARG A 119 28.93 -4.39 -11.92
CA ARG A 119 27.88 -3.38 -12.08
C ARG A 119 27.26 -3.03 -10.74
N PHE A 120 26.83 -1.79 -10.62
CA PHE A 120 26.06 -1.29 -9.49
C PHE A 120 24.68 -0.86 -9.98
N SER A 121 23.70 -0.92 -9.09
CA SER A 121 22.35 -0.47 -9.39
C SER A 121 22.07 0.87 -8.70
N ASP A 122 22.23 1.96 -9.44
CA ASP A 122 21.97 3.32 -8.94
C ASP A 122 20.52 3.48 -8.48
N ARG A 123 19.57 2.81 -9.15
CA ARG A 123 18.16 2.85 -8.77
C ARG A 123 17.91 2.17 -7.41
N LEU A 124 18.55 1.04 -7.15
CA LEU A 124 18.44 0.36 -5.85
C LEU A 124 19.17 1.16 -4.76
N LEU A 125 20.28 1.84 -5.11
CA LEU A 125 20.98 2.75 -4.20
C LEU A 125 20.11 3.95 -3.82
N GLU A 126 19.44 4.56 -4.78
CA GLU A 126 18.48 5.65 -4.56
C GLU A 126 17.32 5.20 -3.66
N LEU A 127 16.73 4.04 -3.93
CA LEU A 127 15.65 3.48 -3.11
C LEU A 127 16.10 3.24 -1.67
N ARG A 128 17.29 2.64 -1.50
CA ARG A 128 17.88 2.42 -0.17
C ARG A 128 18.15 3.74 0.56
N ALA A 129 18.68 4.75 -0.13
CA ALA A 129 18.93 6.07 0.44
C ALA A 129 17.62 6.75 0.88
N LYS A 130 16.55 6.65 0.08
CA LYS A 130 15.21 7.15 0.44
C LYS A 130 14.63 6.42 1.66
N ALA A 131 14.88 5.12 1.81
CA ALA A 131 14.43 4.34 2.96
C ALA A 131 15.16 4.69 4.26
N LEU A 132 16.50 4.81 4.22
CA LEU A 132 17.31 5.08 5.42
C LEU A 132 17.38 6.56 5.81
N LEU A 133 17.26 7.47 4.83
CA LEU A 133 17.41 8.91 5.02
C LEU A 133 16.17 9.66 4.47
N PRO A 134 14.96 9.34 4.96
CA PRO A 134 13.71 9.86 4.41
C PRO A 134 13.64 11.38 4.46
N GLN A 135 14.12 11.99 5.56
CA GLN A 135 14.14 13.45 5.74
C GLN A 135 14.98 14.21 4.71
N LYS A 136 15.95 13.53 4.07
CA LYS A 136 16.85 14.15 3.08
C LYS A 136 16.43 13.90 1.64
N TYR A 137 15.87 12.71 1.34
CA TYR A 137 15.67 12.26 -0.04
C TYR A 137 14.20 11.99 -0.42
N ILE A 138 13.25 12.02 0.53
CA ILE A 138 11.83 11.96 0.15
C ILE A 138 11.42 13.27 -0.50
N GLU A 139 10.86 13.17 -1.70
CA GLU A 139 10.23 14.28 -2.39
C GLU A 139 8.99 14.72 -1.60
N ARG A 140 9.09 15.88 -0.95
CA ARG A 140 7.93 16.52 -0.32
C ARG A 140 6.99 16.99 -1.43
N ARG A 141 5.91 16.25 -1.66
CA ARG A 141 4.79 16.76 -2.46
C ARG A 141 4.01 17.78 -1.63
N ALA A 142 3.91 19.00 -2.14
CA ALA A 142 2.90 19.94 -1.67
C ALA A 142 1.53 19.33 -1.98
N VAL A 143 0.75 19.02 -0.95
CA VAL A 143 -0.65 18.62 -1.11
C VAL A 143 -1.45 19.90 -1.21
N GLU A 144 -1.76 20.34 -2.43
CA GLU A 144 -2.74 21.41 -2.64
C GLU A 144 -4.14 20.82 -2.43
N LEU A 145 -4.72 21.09 -1.25
CA LEU A 145 -6.08 20.68 -0.93
C LEU A 145 -7.07 21.66 -1.56
N SER A 146 -7.52 21.39 -2.79
CA SER A 146 -8.70 22.05 -3.37
C SER A 146 -9.95 21.28 -2.96
N ALA A 147 -10.51 21.60 -1.79
CA ALA A 147 -11.77 21.03 -1.35
C ALA A 147 -12.94 21.85 -1.92
N ASN A 148 -13.69 21.29 -2.88
CA ASN A 148 -15.03 21.77 -3.18
C ASN A 148 -15.95 21.32 -2.04
N LEU A 149 -16.10 22.15 -1.01
CA LEU A 149 -16.98 21.88 0.11
C LEU A 149 -18.43 22.15 -0.30
N ASN A 150 -19.13 21.16 -0.87
CA ASN A 150 -20.57 21.26 -1.11
C ASN A 150 -21.34 21.06 0.20
N VAL A 151 -21.33 22.07 1.08
CA VAL A 151 -22.24 22.08 2.25
C VAL A 151 -23.64 22.40 1.75
N THR A 152 -24.47 21.38 1.56
CA THR A 152 -25.92 21.55 1.41
C THR A 152 -26.52 21.58 2.81
N GLN A 153 -26.39 22.73 3.49
CA GLN A 153 -27.11 22.98 4.73
C GLN A 153 -28.31 23.86 4.39
N GLU A 154 -29.53 23.37 4.65
CA GLU A 154 -30.82 24.03 4.36
C GLU A 154 -31.05 25.35 5.13
N LEU A 155 -30.00 26.00 5.64
CA LEU A 155 -30.10 27.18 6.50
C LEU A 155 -29.82 28.52 5.78
N TYR A 156 -29.38 28.50 4.52
CA TYR A 156 -29.17 29.72 3.72
C TYR A 156 -29.76 29.60 2.31
N GLY A 157 -31.06 29.33 2.21
CA GLY A 157 -31.84 29.55 0.97
C GLY A 157 -31.27 28.93 -0.30
N GLY A 158 -30.59 27.77 -0.22
CA GLY A 158 -30.07 27.03 -1.37
C GLY A 158 -28.75 27.53 -1.96
N HIS A 159 -27.99 28.39 -1.29
CA HIS A 159 -26.68 28.83 -1.79
C HIS A 159 -25.57 27.84 -1.38
N ALA A 160 -24.86 27.30 -2.38
CA ALA A 160 -23.65 26.53 -2.16
C ALA A 160 -22.52 27.47 -1.71
N LEU A 161 -22.00 27.27 -0.50
CA LEU A 161 -20.82 27.97 -0.02
C LEU A 161 -19.58 27.32 -0.62
N THR A 162 -18.80 28.06 -1.40
CA THR A 162 -17.51 27.62 -1.94
C THR A 162 -16.40 28.38 -1.23
N LEU A 163 -15.39 27.68 -0.70
CA LEU A 163 -14.23 28.27 -0.07
C LEU A 163 -13.03 28.14 -1.02
N LYS A 164 -12.52 29.25 -1.56
CA LYS A 164 -11.28 29.27 -2.34
C LYS A 164 -10.07 29.54 -1.43
N PRO A 165 -8.85 29.16 -1.85
CA PRO A 165 -7.63 29.47 -1.08
C PRO A 165 -7.47 30.97 -0.79
N GLU A 166 -7.87 31.83 -1.73
CA GLU A 166 -7.84 33.29 -1.57
C GLU A 166 -8.79 33.78 -0.47
N ASP A 167 -9.94 33.12 -0.28
CA ASP A 167 -10.94 33.49 0.70
C ASP A 167 -10.47 33.23 2.14
N VAL A 168 -9.56 32.27 2.34
CA VAL A 168 -8.98 31.96 3.66
C VAL A 168 -8.10 33.10 4.17
N LEU A 169 -7.45 33.84 3.27
CA LEU A 169 -6.64 34.99 3.62
C LEU A 169 -7.48 36.19 4.08
N LEU A 170 -8.77 36.22 3.71
CA LEU A 170 -9.73 37.24 4.13
C LEU A 170 -10.26 36.99 5.55
N LEU A 171 -10.05 35.80 6.11
CA LEU A 171 -10.44 35.46 7.48
C LEU A 171 -9.45 36.06 8.48
N ASP A 172 -9.92 36.41 9.68
CA ASP A 172 -9.04 36.81 10.79
C ASP A 172 -8.20 35.62 11.30
N GLU A 173 -7.08 35.93 11.97
CA GLU A 173 -6.13 34.92 12.44
C GLU A 173 -6.78 33.86 13.35
N GLY A 174 -7.70 34.26 14.22
CA GLY A 174 -8.43 33.33 15.09
C GLY A 174 -9.27 32.34 14.30
N LYS A 175 -10.02 32.82 13.28
CA LYS A 175 -10.81 31.95 12.40
C LYS A 175 -9.95 31.08 11.49
N ARG A 176 -8.79 31.56 11.04
CA ARG A 176 -7.83 30.73 10.29
C ARG A 176 -7.32 29.56 11.13
N GLN A 177 -6.97 29.81 12.39
CA GLN A 177 -6.53 28.76 13.32
C GLN A 177 -7.63 27.74 13.59
N GLN A 178 -8.88 28.17 13.77
CA GLN A 178 -10.02 27.27 13.93
C GLN A 178 -10.25 26.39 12.69
N LEU A 179 -10.19 26.97 11.48
CA LEU A 179 -10.32 26.21 10.24
C LEU A 179 -9.21 25.17 10.10
N LEU A 180 -7.96 25.54 10.40
CA LEU A 180 -6.83 24.62 10.37
C LEU A 180 -7.01 23.48 11.39
N GLY A 181 -7.44 23.77 12.61
CA GLY A 181 -7.72 22.75 13.62
C GLY A 181 -8.76 21.73 13.15
N LEU A 182 -9.87 22.19 12.58
CA LEU A 182 -10.91 21.31 12.02
C LEU A 182 -10.39 20.44 10.86
N LEU A 183 -9.55 21.01 9.98
CA LEU A 183 -8.94 20.25 8.89
C LEU A 183 -7.96 19.19 9.41
N THR A 184 -7.18 19.51 10.44
CA THR A 184 -6.28 18.57 11.10
C THR A 184 -7.05 17.41 11.75
N GLU A 185 -8.13 17.69 12.47
CA GLU A 185 -9.00 16.66 13.05
C GLU A 185 -9.59 15.73 11.99
N ILE A 186 -10.05 16.28 10.86
CA ILE A 186 -10.57 15.47 9.75
C ILE A 186 -9.48 14.61 9.12
N ALA A 187 -8.28 15.14 8.92
CA ALA A 187 -7.15 14.41 8.37
C ALA A 187 -6.70 13.26 9.30
N LEU A 188 -6.70 13.49 10.62
CA LEU A 188 -6.47 12.46 11.63
C LEU A 188 -7.57 11.38 11.58
N ALA A 189 -8.85 11.77 11.51
CA ALA A 189 -9.97 10.83 11.42
C ALA A 189 -9.95 9.97 10.14
N ARG A 190 -9.35 10.47 9.05
CA ARG A 190 -9.16 9.72 7.80
C ARG A 190 -7.91 8.84 7.81
N GLY A 191 -7.01 9.02 8.77
CA GLY A 191 -5.72 8.33 8.84
C GLY A 191 -4.67 8.90 7.88
N ASP A 192 -4.89 10.11 7.35
CA ASP A 192 -3.96 10.78 6.42
C ASP A 192 -2.77 11.43 7.16
N LEU A 193 -2.94 11.73 8.46
CA LEU A 193 -1.89 12.17 9.37
C LEU A 193 -1.75 11.14 10.50
N LEU A 194 -0.50 10.80 10.84
CA LEU A 194 -0.18 10.13 12.09
C LEU A 194 -0.12 11.20 13.19
N GLU A 195 -0.64 10.92 14.39
CA GLU A 195 -0.47 11.81 15.54
C GLU A 195 1.03 12.04 15.77
N VAL A 196 1.50 13.23 15.45
CA VAL A 196 2.86 13.65 15.82
C VAL A 196 2.73 14.22 17.22
N GLU A 197 3.16 13.45 18.23
CA GLU A 197 3.38 14.02 19.56
C GLU A 197 4.35 15.20 19.40
N PRO A 198 4.02 16.40 19.93
CA PRO A 198 4.95 17.50 19.89
C PRO A 198 6.18 17.13 20.71
N GLU A 199 7.35 17.02 20.07
CA GLU A 199 8.62 16.90 20.78
C GLU A 199 8.68 18.01 21.84
N PRO A 200 8.99 17.69 23.11
CA PRO A 200 9.12 18.70 24.14
C PRO A 200 10.27 19.61 23.72
N ALA A 201 9.93 20.87 23.41
CA ALA A 201 10.91 21.90 23.07
C ALA A 201 12.01 21.90 24.13
N GLY A 202 13.21 21.48 23.70
CA GLY A 202 14.37 21.38 24.56
C GLY A 202 14.62 22.72 25.26
N LEU A 203 14.71 22.63 26.59
CA LEU A 203 15.30 23.64 27.45
C LEU A 203 16.73 23.91 26.95
N LEU A 204 16.89 24.97 26.17
CA LEU A 204 18.16 25.66 26.03
C LEU A 204 18.09 26.91 26.93
N GLU A 205 18.47 26.70 28.18
CA GLU A 205 19.14 27.75 28.95
C GLU A 205 20.44 28.12 28.21
N ALA A 206 20.65 29.40 27.92
CA ALA A 206 21.97 30.05 27.91
C ALA A 206 21.83 31.57 27.73
N GLU A 207 22.07 32.27 28.84
CA GLU A 207 22.91 33.45 28.99
C GLU A 207 22.76 34.64 28.01
N ALA A 208 22.20 35.75 28.54
CA ALA A 208 22.81 37.10 28.49
C ALA A 208 22.24 37.97 29.62
#